data_AF-A0A0S8GPY4-F1
#
_entry.id   AF-A0A0S8GPY4-F1
#
_cell.length_a   1.000
_cell.length_b   1.000
_cell.length_c   1.000
_cell.angle_alpha   90.00
_cell.angle_beta   90.00
_cell.angle_gamma   90.00
#
_symmetry.space_group_name_H-M   'P 1'
#
loop_
_entity.id
_entity.type
_entity.pdbx_description
1 polymer ?
#
loop_
_entity_poly.entity_id
_entity_poly.type
_entity_poly.pdbx_seq_one_letter_code
_entity_poly.pdbx_strand_id
1 'polypeptide(L)'
;MALYADRVFLSWGEVDRKYWCHSIRKPFLSSLYGIYVGRGIIDTTKTLAELGIDDIPPSLRDDEKRARVADLLKSRSRVYHEVAAEAPEM
;
A
#
# COMPACT_ATOMS: atom_id res chain seq x y z
N MET A 1 -3.18 -3.90 -22.07
CA MET A 1 -3.09 -2.51 -22.60
C MET A 1 -1.69 -1.99 -22.36
N ALA A 2 -1.08 -1.34 -23.36
CA ALA A 2 0.18 -0.62 -23.25
C ALA A 2 -0.03 0.85 -23.61
N LEU A 3 0.57 1.75 -22.84
CA LEU A 3 0.48 3.20 -23.03
C LEU A 3 1.81 3.74 -23.57
N TYR A 4 1.74 4.72 -24.47
CA TYR A 4 2.87 5.50 -24.96
C TYR A 4 2.43 6.95 -25.17
N ALA A 5 3.19 7.91 -24.64
CA ALA A 5 2.88 9.34 -24.73
C ALA A 5 1.41 9.66 -24.38
N ASP A 6 0.96 9.18 -23.22
CA ASP A 6 -0.41 9.35 -22.68
C ASP A 6 -1.54 8.81 -23.58
N ARG A 7 -1.20 7.95 -24.53
CA ARG A 7 -2.15 7.31 -25.45
C ARG A 7 -2.04 5.80 -25.39
N VAL A 8 -3.13 5.11 -25.69
CA VAL A 8 -3.13 3.66 -25.87
C VAL A 8 -2.36 3.33 -27.14
N PHE A 9 -1.23 2.66 -26.99
CA PHE A 9 -0.42 2.17 -28.11
C PHE A 9 -0.92 0.81 -28.60
N LEU A 10 -1.27 -0.08 -27.66
CA LEU A 10 -1.73 -1.42 -27.94
C LEU A 10 -2.78 -1.86 -26.91
N SER A 11 -3.87 -2.43 -27.40
CA SER A 11 -4.90 -3.09 -26.60
C SER A 11 -5.19 -4.45 -27.25
N TRP A 12 -5.33 -5.50 -26.44
CA TRP A 12 -5.55 -6.85 -26.94
C TRP A 12 -6.27 -7.72 -25.90
N GLY A 13 -7.20 -8.55 -26.35
CA GLY A 13 -8.03 -9.41 -25.50
C GLY A 13 -9.23 -8.69 -24.85
N GLU A 14 -9.82 -9.32 -23.82
CA GLU A 14 -10.94 -8.79 -23.03
C GLU A 14 -10.47 -7.72 -22.01
N VAL A 15 -10.12 -6.53 -22.50
CA VAL A 15 -9.50 -5.49 -21.66
C VAL A 15 -10.42 -4.87 -20.60
N ASP A 16 -11.74 -5.07 -20.72
CA ASP A 16 -12.74 -4.56 -19.77
C ASP A 16 -13.17 -5.60 -18.72
N ARG A 17 -12.61 -6.82 -18.77
CA ARG A 17 -12.96 -7.86 -17.81
C ARG A 17 -12.42 -7.50 -16.41
N LYS A 18 -13.28 -7.64 -15.40
CA LYS A 18 -12.92 -7.44 -13.99
C LYS A 18 -12.26 -8.70 -13.42
N TYR A 19 -11.19 -8.51 -12.65
CA TYR A 19 -10.45 -9.57 -11.97
C TYR A 19 -10.06 -9.15 -10.56
N TRP A 20 -9.79 -10.12 -9.70
CA TRP A 20 -9.18 -9.87 -8.40
C TRP A 20 -7.75 -9.33 -8.60
N CYS A 21 -7.53 -8.06 -8.27
CA CYS A 21 -6.23 -7.43 -8.49
C CYS A 21 -5.11 -7.94 -7.55
N HIS A 22 -5.44 -8.70 -6.50
CA HIS A 22 -4.48 -9.18 -5.50
C HIS A 22 -3.46 -8.08 -5.11
N SER A 23 -2.16 -8.35 -5.21
CA SER A 23 -1.11 -7.37 -4.84
C SER A 23 -0.98 -6.17 -5.78
N ILE A 24 -1.63 -6.17 -6.97
CA ILE A 24 -1.68 -5.00 -7.87
C ILE A 24 -2.40 -3.82 -7.18
N ARG A 25 -3.27 -4.08 -6.20
CA ARG A 25 -3.94 -3.01 -5.41
C ARG A 25 -2.98 -2.15 -4.57
N LYS A 26 -1.84 -2.71 -4.16
CA LYS A 26 -0.88 -2.05 -3.26
C LYS A 26 -0.26 -0.77 -3.86
N PRO A 27 0.33 -0.80 -5.08
CA PRO A 27 0.84 0.43 -5.70
C PRO A 27 -0.27 1.46 -5.97
N PHE A 28 -1.50 1.04 -6.27
CA PHE A 28 -2.62 1.98 -6.43
C PHE A 28 -2.90 2.75 -5.13
N LEU A 29 -2.99 2.05 -4.00
CA LEU A 29 -3.15 2.68 -2.69
C LEU A 29 -1.96 3.61 -2.35
N SER A 30 -0.73 3.20 -2.66
CA SER A 30 0.47 4.03 -2.47
C SER A 30 0.40 5.33 -3.27
N SER A 31 -0.06 5.30 -4.53
CA SER A 31 -0.23 6.50 -5.36
C SER A 31 -1.27 7.48 -4.79
N LEU A 32 -2.33 6.98 -4.14
CA LEU A 32 -3.33 7.85 -3.49
C LEU A 32 -2.71 8.65 -2.36
N TYR A 33 -1.78 8.09 -1.58
CA TYR A 33 -1.04 8.82 -0.55
C TYR A 33 -0.27 10.00 -1.14
N GLY A 34 0.37 9.82 -2.30
CA GLY A 34 1.15 10.87 -2.96
C GLY A 34 0.35 12.17 -3.19
N ILE A 35 -0.95 12.07 -3.50
CA ILE A 35 -1.84 13.22 -3.68
C ILE A 35 -1.97 14.02 -2.37
N TYR A 36 -2.20 13.33 -1.25
CA TYR A 36 -2.40 13.98 0.05
C TYR A 36 -1.10 14.45 0.70
N VAL A 37 0.02 13.80 0.39
CA VAL A 37 1.37 14.29 0.71
C VAL A 37 1.64 15.60 -0.04
N GLY A 38 1.36 15.66 -1.34
CA GLY A 38 1.51 16.88 -2.14
C GLY A 38 0.61 18.04 -1.68
N ARG A 39 -0.51 17.74 -1.02
CA ARG A 39 -1.41 18.73 -0.39
C ARG A 39 -0.98 19.14 1.03
N GLY A 40 0.08 18.55 1.58
CA GLY A 40 0.52 18.79 2.96
C GLY A 40 -0.42 18.22 4.03
N ILE A 41 -1.37 17.36 3.66
CA ILE A 41 -2.34 16.75 4.58
C ILE A 41 -1.70 15.57 5.32
N ILE A 42 -0.87 14.79 4.62
CA ILE A 42 -0.14 13.66 5.18
C ILE A 42 1.34 14.02 5.30
N ASP A 43 1.85 13.95 6.53
CA ASP A 43 3.28 14.03 6.82
C ASP A 43 3.88 12.62 6.90
N THR A 44 4.67 12.25 5.89
CA THR A 44 5.27 10.91 5.82
C THR A 44 6.39 10.66 6.83
N THR A 45 6.84 11.71 7.53
CA THR A 45 7.92 11.62 8.52
C THR A 45 7.41 11.19 9.89
N LYS A 46 6.10 11.32 10.13
CA LYS A 46 5.44 10.88 11.37
C LYS A 46 5.51 9.36 11.53
N THR A 47 5.73 8.96 12.78
CA THR A 47 5.73 7.58 13.24
C THR A 47 4.31 7.09 13.53
N LEU A 48 4.13 5.77 13.56
CA LEU A 48 2.87 5.16 13.98
C LEU A 48 2.46 5.60 15.40
N ALA A 49 3.44 5.75 16.31
CA ALA A 49 3.22 6.27 17.66
C ALA A 49 2.65 7.69 17.67
N GLU A 50 3.23 8.62 16.90
CA GLU A 50 2.76 10.02 16.82
C GLU A 50 1.37 10.14 16.20
N LEU A 51 0.97 9.14 15.41
CA LEU A 51 -0.36 9.03 14.81
C LEU A 51 -1.36 8.27 15.68
N GLY A 52 -0.93 7.71 16.82
CA GLY A 52 -1.78 6.93 17.71
C GLY A 52 -2.24 5.60 17.11
N ILE A 53 -1.43 4.98 16.24
CA ILE A 53 -1.74 3.73 15.55
C ILE A 53 -1.12 2.56 16.32
N ASP A 54 -1.94 1.58 16.69
CA ASP A 54 -1.56 0.35 17.41
C ASP A 54 -1.82 -0.94 16.61
N ASP A 55 -2.38 -0.80 15.40
CA ASP A 55 -2.82 -1.86 14.47
C ASP A 55 -3.83 -2.88 15.06
N ILE A 56 -4.24 -3.85 14.25
CA ILE A 56 -5.08 -4.98 14.67
C ILE A 56 -4.26 -6.00 15.46
N PRO A 57 -4.88 -6.83 16.33
CA PRO A 57 -4.16 -7.84 17.09
C PRO A 57 -3.32 -8.80 16.21
N PRO A 58 -2.10 -9.16 16.63
CA PRO A 58 -1.41 -8.64 17.82
C PRO A 58 -1.02 -7.18 17.67
N SER A 59 -1.25 -6.38 18.72
CA SER A 59 -0.86 -4.96 18.74
C SER A 59 0.62 -4.77 18.43
N LEU A 60 0.96 -3.61 17.88
CA LEU A 60 2.33 -3.26 17.54
C LEU A 60 3.23 -3.21 18.76
N ARG A 61 4.44 -3.78 18.62
CA ARG A 61 5.54 -3.60 19.58
C ARG A 61 6.05 -2.16 19.58
N ASP A 62 6.73 -1.78 20.66
CA ASP A 62 7.27 -0.43 20.81
C ASP A 62 8.30 -0.06 19.73
N ASP A 63 9.04 -1.03 19.19
CA ASP A 63 9.96 -0.83 18.08
C ASP A 63 9.23 -0.69 16.73
N GLU A 64 8.19 -1.49 16.50
CA GLU A 64 7.30 -1.40 15.33
C GLU A 64 6.60 -0.02 15.26
N LYS A 65 6.18 0.53 16.41
CA LYS A 65 5.56 1.87 16.49
C LYS A 65 6.46 3.02 16.07
N ARG A 66 7.78 2.81 16.00
CA ARG A 66 8.76 3.81 15.52
C ARG A 66 8.82 3.88 13.99
N ALA A 67 8.17 2.96 13.27
CA ALA A 67 8.09 3.00 11.83
C ALA A 67 7.39 4.29 11.38
N ARG A 68 7.97 4.96 10.36
CA ARG A 68 7.34 6.13 9.76
C ARG A 68 6.34 5.71 8.69
N VAL A 69 5.40 6.58 8.35
CA VAL A 69 4.50 6.39 7.21
C VAL A 69 5.30 6.10 5.92
N ALA A 70 6.43 6.81 5.71
CA ALA A 70 7.32 6.54 4.59
C ALA A 70 7.84 5.08 4.57
N ASP A 71 8.11 4.50 5.73
CA ASP A 71 8.65 3.14 5.83
C ASP A 71 7.58 2.10 5.49
N LEU A 72 6.32 2.35 5.84
CA LEU A 72 5.18 1.52 5.39
C LEU A 72 5.03 1.54 3.87
N LEU A 73 5.03 2.74 3.28
CA LEU A 73 4.88 2.93 1.83
C LEU A 73 6.03 2.31 1.02
N LYS A 74 7.24 2.24 1.61
CA LYS A 74 8.43 1.61 1.02
C LYS A 74 8.58 0.12 1.37
N SER A 75 7.67 -0.45 2.16
CA SER A 75 7.77 -1.83 2.68
C SER A 75 9.07 -2.08 3.48
N ARG A 76 9.43 -1.15 4.36
CA ARG A 76 10.64 -1.18 5.22
C ARG A 76 10.32 -0.93 6.71
N SER A 77 9.05 -0.92 7.09
CA SER A 77 8.59 -0.63 8.46
C SER A 77 8.94 -1.73 9.47
N ARG A 78 9.20 -2.96 8.99
CA ARG A 78 9.31 -4.19 9.81
C ARG A 78 8.05 -4.55 10.61
N VAL A 79 6.92 -3.90 10.32
CA VAL A 79 5.60 -4.32 10.81
C VAL A 79 5.15 -5.51 9.96
N TYR A 80 4.94 -6.66 10.59
CA TYR A 80 4.47 -7.88 9.93
C TYR A 80 3.24 -8.43 10.64
N HIS A 81 2.13 -8.50 9.90
CA HIS A 81 0.95 -9.26 10.29
C HIS A 81 0.84 -10.52 9.44
N GLU A 82 0.25 -11.57 10.01
CA GLU A 82 -0.16 -12.72 9.23
C GLU A 82 -1.11 -12.29 8.11
N VAL A 83 -0.96 -12.92 6.94
CA VAL A 83 -1.74 -12.57 5.77
C VAL A 83 -3.19 -13.01 6.03
N ALA A 84 -4.12 -12.06 6.06
CA ALA A 84 -5.55 -12.34 6.26
C ALA A 84 -6.19 -13.24 5.16
N ALA A 85 -5.43 -13.58 4.11
CA ALA A 85 -5.88 -14.39 2.98
C ALA A 85 -4.68 -15.16 2.38
N GLU A 86 -4.12 -16.09 3.14
CA GLU A 86 -3.48 -17.26 2.52
C GLU A 86 -4.59 -18.17 2.01
N ALA A 87 -4.45 -18.72 0.80
CA ALA A 87 -5.20 -19.93 0.48
C ALA A 87 -4.73 -20.99 1.50
N PRO A 88 -5.62 -21.79 2.10
CA PRO A 88 -5.16 -22.93 2.89
C PRO A 88 -4.17 -23.71 2.04
N GLU A 89 -3.03 -24.11 2.63
CA GLU A 89 -2.09 -25.03 1.99
C GLU A 89 -2.89 -26.18 1.37
N MET A 90 -2.70 -26.42 0.07
CA MET A 90 -3.25 -27.62 -0.59
C MET A 90 -2.61 -28.87 -0.02
#